data_AF-A0A928VNC4-F1
#
_entry.id   AF-A0A928VNC4-F1
#
_cell.length_a   1.000
_cell.length_b   1.000
_cell.length_c   1.000
_cell.angle_alpha   90.00
_cell.angle_beta   90.00
_cell.angle_gamma   90.00
#
_symmetry.space_group_name_H-M   'P 1'
#
loop_
_entity.id
_entity.type
_entity.pdbx_description
1 polymer ?
#
loop_
_entity_poly.entity_id
_entity_poly.type
_entity_poly.pdbx_seq_one_letter_code
_entity_poly.pdbx_strand_id
1 'polypeptide(L)'
;MTLNKAMQQRLQQIANDQPYPLIFATVSGAHLYGFPSPDSDYDLRGVHLLPLSEIVGLKTGPETLDISKQLPDLELDLVTHELKKFMGLLLKPNGYVLEQLLSPLVIQTSETHQALKAIAPQCITRHHSHHYLGFVKTQWRLFTKETPPRVKPLLYVYRVLLTGIHLMQTGELEANLVTLNEKFQLAYLPDLIAQKVSVQEKGTLNEADISFHEQEYQRLVSELEQARDRSHLPSKHNAADAMNELLLQVRLG
;
A
#
# COMPACT_ATOMS: atom_id res chain seq x y z
N MET A 1 -5.23 8.13 12.19
CA MET A 1 -6.10 6.97 12.51
C MET A 1 -5.29 6.04 13.40
N THR A 2 -5.78 5.63 14.56
CA THR A 2 -5.02 4.80 15.51
C THR A 2 -5.76 3.48 15.71
N LEU A 3 -5.06 2.35 15.57
CA LEU A 3 -5.62 1.05 15.91
C LEU A 3 -6.01 1.03 17.39
N ASN A 4 -7.12 0.39 17.75
CA ASN A 4 -7.43 0.21 19.16
C ASN A 4 -6.38 -0.71 19.81
N LYS A 5 -6.14 -0.51 21.11
CA LYS A 5 -5.05 -1.18 21.83
C LYS A 5 -5.16 -2.72 21.81
N ALA A 6 -6.37 -3.26 21.94
CA ALA A 6 -6.60 -4.70 21.96
C ALA A 6 -6.25 -5.35 20.61
N MET A 7 -6.69 -4.75 19.51
CA MET A 7 -6.37 -5.19 18.16
C MET A 7 -4.88 -5.06 17.87
N GLN A 8 -4.24 -3.97 18.32
CA GLN A 8 -2.79 -3.81 18.17
C GLN A 8 -2.03 -4.93 18.88
N GLN A 9 -2.42 -5.30 20.11
CA GLN A 9 -1.81 -6.43 20.83
C GLN A 9 -2.06 -7.76 20.11
N ARG A 10 -3.25 -7.95 19.56
CA ARG A 10 -3.62 -9.14 18.81
C ARG A 10 -2.75 -9.32 17.56
N LEU A 11 -2.62 -8.27 16.75
CA LEU A 11 -1.76 -8.26 15.57
C LEU A 11 -0.28 -8.42 15.94
N GLN A 12 0.16 -7.84 17.05
CA GLN A 12 1.52 -8.03 17.55
C GLN A 12 1.80 -9.50 17.88
N GLN A 13 0.86 -10.20 18.52
CA GLN A 13 1.02 -11.63 18.80
C GLN A 13 1.10 -12.45 17.52
N ILE A 14 0.23 -12.16 16.54
CA ILE A 14 0.28 -12.80 15.22
C ILE A 14 1.63 -12.56 14.51
N ALA A 15 2.18 -11.35 14.62
CA ALA A 15 3.49 -11.00 14.06
C ALA A 15 4.64 -11.75 14.77
N ASN A 16 4.56 -11.90 16.10
CA ASN A 16 5.56 -12.64 16.88
C ASN A 16 5.52 -14.16 16.61
N ASP A 17 4.36 -14.70 16.25
CA ASP A 17 4.16 -16.12 15.95
C ASP A 17 4.62 -16.51 14.52
N GLN A 18 5.21 -15.58 13.76
CA GLN A 18 5.74 -15.88 12.42
C GLN A 18 6.98 -16.77 12.48
N PRO A 19 7.18 -17.67 11.49
CA PRO A 19 8.26 -18.66 11.52
C PRO A 19 9.67 -18.04 11.36
N TYR A 20 9.77 -16.79 10.91
CA TYR A 20 11.02 -16.06 10.77
C TYR A 20 10.92 -14.69 11.46
N PRO A 21 12.03 -14.17 11.99
CA PRO A 21 12.07 -12.82 12.55
C PRO A 21 11.60 -11.78 11.53
N LEU A 22 10.68 -10.90 11.95
CA LEU A 22 10.21 -9.81 11.11
C LEU A 22 11.07 -8.55 11.32
N ILE A 23 11.56 -7.99 10.21
CA ILE A 23 12.16 -6.66 10.14
C ILE A 23 11.09 -5.60 10.43
N PHE A 24 9.90 -5.77 9.86
CA PHE A 24 8.72 -4.99 10.19
C PHE A 24 7.43 -5.73 9.84
N ALA A 25 6.33 -5.26 10.44
CA ALA A 25 4.97 -5.57 10.03
C ALA A 25 4.10 -4.32 10.20
N THR A 26 3.35 -3.97 9.16
CA THR A 26 2.51 -2.77 9.07
C THR A 26 1.14 -3.12 8.54
N VAL A 27 0.11 -2.43 9.01
CA VAL A 27 -1.23 -2.55 8.46
C VAL A 27 -1.30 -1.80 7.11
N SER A 28 -1.88 -2.45 6.11
CA SER A 28 -2.20 -1.90 4.79
C SER A 28 -3.72 -1.92 4.60
N GLY A 29 -4.21 -1.97 3.35
CA GLY A 29 -5.62 -2.20 3.10
C GLY A 29 -6.52 -1.01 3.44
N ALA A 30 -7.82 -1.28 3.55
CA ALA A 30 -8.83 -0.25 3.82
C ALA A 30 -8.51 0.60 5.08
N HIS A 31 -7.86 0.00 6.08
CA HIS A 31 -7.37 0.67 7.28
C HIS A 31 -6.31 1.74 6.99
N LEU A 32 -5.32 1.44 6.15
CA LEU A 32 -4.33 2.41 5.69
C LEU A 32 -4.99 3.49 4.80
N TYR A 33 -5.88 3.05 3.91
CA TYR A 33 -6.47 3.92 2.89
C TYR A 33 -7.56 4.86 3.39
N GLY A 34 -8.01 4.71 4.65
CA GLY A 34 -8.92 5.65 5.30
C GLY A 34 -10.41 5.38 5.08
N PHE A 35 -10.77 4.18 4.64
CA PHE A 35 -12.18 3.78 4.47
C PHE A 35 -12.46 2.33 4.94
N PRO A 36 -11.99 1.91 6.14
CA PRO A 36 -12.33 0.60 6.68
C PRO A 36 -13.83 0.53 7.03
N SER A 37 -14.49 -0.53 6.59
CA SER A 37 -15.82 -0.93 7.08
C SER A 37 -15.68 -1.86 8.30
N PRO A 38 -16.75 -2.08 9.09
CA PRO A 38 -16.69 -2.97 10.27
C PRO A 38 -16.27 -4.42 9.97
N ASP A 39 -16.47 -4.86 8.72
CA ASP A 39 -16.12 -6.17 8.17
C ASP A 39 -14.84 -6.15 7.33
N SER A 40 -14.07 -5.06 7.36
CA SER A 40 -12.77 -5.03 6.67
C SER A 40 -11.77 -5.99 7.30
N ASP A 41 -11.05 -6.67 6.42
CA ASP A 41 -9.91 -7.51 6.73
C ASP A 41 -8.72 -6.68 7.21
N TYR A 42 -7.89 -7.30 8.07
CA TYR A 42 -6.59 -6.76 8.44
C TYR A 42 -5.53 -7.27 7.48
N ASP A 43 -5.19 -6.42 6.51
CA ASP A 43 -4.02 -6.60 5.66
C ASP A 43 -2.73 -6.32 6.45
N LEU A 44 -2.05 -7.35 6.93
CA LEU A 44 -0.72 -7.22 7.51
C LEU A 44 0.34 -7.44 6.42
N ARG A 45 1.23 -6.48 6.24
CA ARG A 45 2.31 -6.53 5.25
C ARG A 45 3.64 -6.33 5.94
N GLY A 46 4.67 -7.06 5.54
CA GLY A 46 5.95 -6.98 6.25
C GLY A 46 7.12 -7.57 5.51
N VAL A 47 8.24 -7.61 6.23
CA VAL A 47 9.50 -8.19 5.76
C VAL A 47 10.01 -9.18 6.78
N HIS A 48 10.33 -10.39 6.33
CA HIS A 48 10.98 -11.40 7.15
C HIS A 48 12.45 -11.56 6.79
N LEU A 49 13.24 -12.00 7.78
CA LEU A 49 14.66 -12.30 7.59
C LEU A 49 14.87 -13.81 7.66
N LEU A 50 15.13 -14.43 6.51
CA LEU A 50 15.61 -15.82 6.48
C LEU A 50 16.99 -15.93 7.15
N PRO A 51 17.35 -17.03 7.81
CA PRO A 51 18.73 -17.23 8.25
C PRO A 51 19.68 -17.37 7.05
N LEU A 52 20.94 -16.98 7.21
CA LEU A 52 21.92 -16.99 6.11
C LEU A 52 22.08 -18.38 5.47
N SER A 53 21.99 -19.45 6.27
CA SER A 53 22.02 -20.83 5.81
C SER A 53 20.92 -21.18 4.80
N GLU A 54 19.75 -20.54 4.90
CA GLU A 54 18.63 -20.70 3.97
C GLU A 54 18.71 -19.76 2.75
N ILE A 55 19.72 -18.88 2.70
CA ILE A 55 20.00 -18.01 1.55
C ILE A 55 21.11 -18.61 0.68
N VAL A 56 22.20 -19.07 1.30
CA VAL A 56 23.38 -19.59 0.57
C VAL A 56 23.39 -21.12 0.46
N GLY A 57 22.52 -21.81 1.19
CA GLY A 57 22.43 -23.27 1.19
C GLY A 57 21.72 -23.83 -0.05
N LEU A 58 21.95 -25.12 -0.31
CA LEU A 58 21.24 -25.86 -1.37
C LEU A 58 19.73 -26.02 -1.10
N LYS A 59 19.32 -25.88 0.17
CA LYS A 59 17.92 -25.84 0.58
C LYS A 59 17.62 -24.41 0.99
N THR A 60 16.84 -23.71 0.17
CA THR A 60 16.51 -22.30 0.38
C THR A 60 15.17 -22.15 1.10
N GLY A 61 15.03 -21.06 1.86
CA GLY A 61 13.77 -20.68 2.50
C GLY A 61 12.80 -19.98 1.54
N PRO A 62 11.54 -19.77 1.93
CA PRO A 62 10.55 -19.10 1.10
C PRO A 62 10.83 -17.59 1.02
N GLU A 63 10.93 -17.06 -0.20
CA GLU A 63 11.06 -15.60 -0.41
C GLU A 63 9.76 -14.84 -0.08
N THR A 64 8.63 -15.53 0.05
CA THR A 64 7.33 -14.92 0.40
C THR A 64 6.51 -15.88 1.23
N LEU A 65 5.95 -15.38 2.32
CA LEU A 65 4.91 -16.04 3.09
C LEU A 65 3.60 -15.32 2.82
N ASP A 66 2.57 -16.09 2.51
CA ASP A 66 1.22 -15.62 2.23
C ASP A 66 0.26 -16.47 3.07
N ILE A 67 -0.37 -15.84 4.06
CA ILE A 67 -1.12 -16.50 5.12
C ILE A 67 -2.44 -15.75 5.30
N SER A 68 -3.52 -16.31 4.78
CA SER A 68 -4.88 -15.84 5.08
C SER A 68 -5.51 -16.70 6.19
N LYS A 69 -6.07 -16.05 7.21
CA LYS A 69 -6.69 -16.70 8.38
C LYS A 69 -8.00 -16.03 8.75
N GLN A 70 -9.04 -16.83 8.92
CA GLN A 70 -10.27 -16.40 9.58
C GLN A 70 -10.19 -16.77 11.07
N LEU A 71 -10.02 -15.76 11.93
CA LEU A 71 -9.97 -15.92 13.38
C LEU A 71 -11.32 -15.49 13.98
N PRO A 72 -11.66 -15.93 15.21
CA PRO A 72 -12.94 -15.58 15.84
C PRO A 72 -13.19 -14.07 15.94
N ASP A 73 -12.10 -13.29 16.06
CA ASP A 73 -12.10 -11.86 16.34
C ASP A 73 -11.69 -10.99 15.14
N LEU A 74 -11.15 -11.57 14.07
CA LEU A 74 -10.73 -10.84 12.87
C LEU A 74 -10.50 -11.75 11.65
N GLU A 75 -10.63 -11.17 10.46
CA GLU A 75 -10.11 -11.75 9.22
C GLU A 75 -8.73 -11.15 8.92
N LEU A 76 -7.73 -12.01 8.73
CA LEU A 76 -6.33 -11.62 8.52
C LEU A 76 -5.89 -12.05 7.13
N ASP A 77 -5.24 -11.13 6.43
CA ASP A 77 -4.38 -11.44 5.30
C ASP A 77 -2.95 -10.98 5.61
N LEU A 78 -2.02 -11.92 5.81
CA LEU A 78 -0.63 -11.62 6.14
C LEU A 78 0.28 -12.01 4.99
N VAL A 79 0.98 -11.01 4.44
CA VAL A 79 1.99 -11.22 3.41
C VAL A 79 3.32 -10.63 3.85
N THR A 80 4.36 -11.46 3.92
CA THR A 80 5.73 -11.00 4.17
C THR A 80 6.66 -11.43 3.06
N HIS A 81 7.61 -10.55 2.73
CA HIS A 81 8.66 -10.84 1.76
C HIS A 81 10.01 -10.94 2.45
N GLU A 82 10.87 -11.82 1.96
CA GLU A 82 12.25 -11.87 2.42
C GLU A 82 12.94 -10.52 2.09
N LEU A 83 13.83 -10.07 2.99
CA LEU A 83 14.50 -8.76 2.91
C LEU A 83 15.10 -8.43 1.54
N LYS A 84 15.93 -9.30 0.95
CA LYS A 84 16.54 -9.06 -0.37
C LYS A 84 15.46 -8.96 -1.46
N LYS A 85 14.45 -9.83 -1.44
CA LYS A 85 13.33 -9.74 -2.39
C LYS A 85 12.58 -8.41 -2.24
N PHE A 86 12.26 -8.01 -1.02
CA PHE A 86 11.57 -6.75 -0.75
C PHE A 86 12.37 -5.53 -1.22
N MET A 87 13.67 -5.48 -0.93
CA MET A 87 14.56 -4.42 -1.40
C MET A 87 14.63 -4.38 -2.93
N GLY A 88 14.68 -5.55 -3.59
CA GLY A 88 14.61 -5.64 -5.05
C GLY A 88 13.28 -5.14 -5.64
N LEU A 89 12.17 -5.26 -4.90
CA LEU A 89 10.88 -4.69 -5.29
C LEU A 89 10.85 -3.17 -5.07
N LEU A 90 11.43 -2.66 -3.99
CA LEU A 90 11.55 -1.22 -3.70
C LEU A 90 12.40 -0.47 -4.73
N LEU A 91 13.41 -1.12 -5.31
CA LEU A 91 14.21 -0.53 -6.38
C LEU A 91 13.44 -0.39 -7.71
N LYS A 92 12.26 -1.01 -7.83
CA LYS A 92 11.36 -0.81 -8.97
C LYS A 92 10.37 0.31 -8.65
N PRO A 93 9.74 0.95 -9.66
CA PRO A 93 8.68 1.93 -9.43
C PRO A 93 7.39 1.24 -8.93
N ASN A 94 7.41 0.74 -7.70
CA ASN A 94 6.37 -0.08 -7.10
C ASN A 94 5.73 0.64 -5.91
N GLY A 95 4.68 1.41 -6.18
CA GLY A 95 3.95 2.18 -5.17
C GLY A 95 3.39 1.32 -4.05
N TYR A 96 2.91 0.10 -4.35
CA TYR A 96 2.38 -0.82 -3.35
C TYR A 96 3.41 -1.19 -2.27
N VAL A 97 4.65 -1.49 -2.65
CA VAL A 97 5.70 -1.85 -1.69
C VAL A 97 6.16 -0.62 -0.89
N LEU A 98 6.13 0.56 -1.50
CA LEU A 98 6.38 1.82 -0.81
C LEU A 98 5.30 2.11 0.24
N GLU A 99 4.02 1.86 -0.07
CA GLU A 99 2.88 1.98 0.87
C GLU A 99 3.01 1.04 2.07
N GLN A 100 3.55 -0.17 1.87
CA GLN A 100 3.84 -1.10 2.97
C GLN A 100 4.95 -0.56 3.87
N LEU A 101 6.09 -0.16 3.30
CA LEU A 101 7.24 0.34 4.06
C LEU A 101 6.91 1.62 4.84
N LEU A 102 6.14 2.53 4.24
CA LEU A 102 5.88 3.86 4.79
C LEU A 102 4.55 3.95 5.54
N SER A 103 3.80 2.85 5.69
CA SER A 103 2.56 2.85 6.44
C SER A 103 2.76 3.40 7.86
N PRO A 104 1.94 4.36 8.31
CA PRO A 104 2.00 4.87 9.68
C PRO A 104 1.43 3.88 10.71
N LEU A 105 0.73 2.84 10.26
CA LEU A 105 0.09 1.83 11.11
C LEU A 105 1.06 0.68 11.41
N VAL A 106 2.08 0.98 12.20
CA VAL A 106 3.16 0.03 12.53
C VAL A 106 2.70 -0.94 13.63
N ILE A 107 2.82 -2.24 13.36
CA ILE A 107 2.68 -3.31 14.36
C ILE A 107 4.06 -3.61 14.92
N GLN A 108 5.00 -4.00 14.06
CA GLN A 108 6.37 -4.32 14.44
C GLN A 108 7.37 -3.50 13.63
N THR A 109 8.47 -3.10 14.26
CA THR A 109 9.56 -2.36 13.62
C THR A 109 10.91 -2.80 14.18
N SER A 110 11.96 -2.57 13.40
CA SER A 110 13.37 -2.76 13.78
C SER A 110 14.21 -1.55 13.34
N GLU A 111 15.49 -1.53 13.69
CA GLU A 111 16.45 -0.55 13.19
C GLU A 111 16.60 -0.64 11.67
N THR A 112 16.64 -1.85 11.11
CA THR A 112 16.65 -2.09 9.66
C THR A 112 15.43 -1.50 8.97
N HIS A 113 14.25 -1.56 9.61
CA HIS A 113 13.06 -0.89 9.07
C HIS A 113 13.24 0.63 9.00
N GLN A 114 13.78 1.25 10.05
CA GLN A 114 14.05 2.69 10.04
C GLN A 114 15.09 3.08 8.98
N ALA A 115 16.14 2.26 8.82
CA ALA A 115 17.13 2.46 7.76
C ALA A 115 16.51 2.34 6.36
N LEU A 116 15.66 1.34 6.11
CA LEU A 116 14.91 1.22 4.85
C LEU A 116 14.03 2.47 4.60
N LYS A 117 13.33 2.96 5.61
CA LYS A 117 12.52 4.19 5.50
C LYS A 117 13.37 5.41 5.15
N ALA A 118 14.58 5.52 5.70
CA ALA A 118 15.51 6.60 5.38
C ALA A 118 16.05 6.52 3.94
N ILE A 119 16.19 5.31 3.38
CA ILE A 119 16.60 5.11 1.98
C ILE A 119 15.43 5.30 1.01
N ALA A 120 14.19 5.03 1.44
CA ALA A 120 13.00 5.02 0.58
C ALA A 120 12.84 6.24 -0.36
N PRO A 121 13.10 7.51 0.06
CA PRO A 121 13.02 8.66 -0.85
C PRO A 121 13.91 8.53 -2.09
N GLN A 122 15.06 7.86 -1.97
CA GLN A 122 16.01 7.62 -3.06
C GLN A 122 15.52 6.58 -4.08
N CYS A 123 14.51 5.78 -3.72
CA CYS A 123 13.84 4.83 -4.62
C CYS A 123 12.79 5.51 -5.51
N ILE A 124 12.27 6.66 -5.09
CA ILE A 124 11.13 7.31 -5.73
C ILE A 124 11.55 7.95 -7.06
N THR A 125 10.76 7.70 -8.10
CA THR A 125 10.98 8.21 -9.45
C THR A 125 9.67 8.66 -10.05
N ARG A 126 9.72 9.53 -11.05
CA ARG A 126 8.52 9.92 -11.81
C ARG A 126 7.82 8.73 -12.48
N HIS A 127 8.50 7.60 -12.67
CA HIS A 127 7.91 6.38 -13.24
C HIS A 127 6.99 5.61 -12.27
N HIS A 128 6.92 5.98 -10.99
CA HIS A 128 5.88 5.46 -10.08
C HIS A 128 4.47 5.79 -10.58
N SER A 129 4.30 6.85 -11.37
CA SER A 129 3.02 7.15 -12.04
C SER A 129 2.50 5.97 -12.86
N HIS A 130 3.38 5.17 -13.48
CA HIS A 130 2.97 4.04 -14.32
C HIS A 130 2.35 2.91 -13.50
N HIS A 131 2.88 2.67 -12.29
CA HIS A 131 2.28 1.73 -11.35
C HIS A 131 0.86 2.14 -10.98
N TYR A 132 0.68 3.41 -10.58
CA TYR A 132 -0.63 3.93 -10.19
C TYR A 132 -1.63 3.92 -11.35
N LEU A 133 -1.23 4.36 -12.55
CA LEU A 133 -2.08 4.29 -13.75
C LEU A 133 -2.48 2.85 -14.10
N GLY A 134 -1.54 1.90 -14.01
CA GLY A 134 -1.81 0.48 -14.26
C GLY A 134 -2.79 -0.13 -13.25
N PHE A 135 -2.62 0.20 -11.97
CA PHE A 135 -3.52 -0.24 -10.90
C PHE A 135 -4.93 0.35 -11.08
N VAL A 136 -5.01 1.66 -11.32
CA VAL A 136 -6.26 2.38 -11.54
C VAL A 136 -7.06 1.81 -12.71
N LYS A 137 -6.40 1.48 -13.83
CA LYS A 137 -7.05 0.83 -14.97
C LYS A 137 -7.71 -0.50 -14.59
N THR A 138 -7.10 -1.26 -13.70
CA THR A 138 -7.64 -2.55 -13.22
C THR A 138 -8.86 -2.32 -12.34
N GLN A 139 -8.79 -1.37 -11.41
CA GLN A 139 -9.91 -1.02 -10.52
C GLN A 139 -11.08 -0.41 -11.28
N TRP A 140 -10.82 0.45 -12.27
CA TRP A 140 -11.85 1.01 -13.13
C TRP A 140 -12.59 -0.09 -13.91
N ARG A 141 -11.85 -1.06 -14.46
CA ARG A 141 -12.48 -2.21 -15.13
C ARG A 141 -13.33 -3.07 -14.19
N LEU A 142 -12.93 -3.21 -12.92
CA LEU A 142 -13.74 -3.90 -11.92
C LEU A 142 -15.03 -3.12 -11.63
N PHE A 143 -14.91 -1.82 -11.42
CA PHE A 143 -16.04 -0.92 -11.20
C PHE A 143 -17.09 -1.01 -12.32
N THR A 144 -16.66 -0.89 -13.58
CA THR A 144 -17.58 -0.86 -14.74
C THR A 144 -18.15 -2.23 -15.12
N LYS A 145 -17.59 -3.33 -14.62
CA LYS A 145 -18.07 -4.70 -14.91
C LYS A 145 -19.20 -5.15 -13.98
N GLU A 146 -19.39 -4.48 -12.86
CA GLU A 146 -20.37 -4.85 -11.85
C GLU A 146 -21.72 -4.18 -12.14
N THR A 147 -22.82 -4.93 -12.00
CA THR A 147 -24.18 -4.41 -12.18
C THR A 147 -25.05 -4.83 -11.00
N PRO A 148 -25.44 -3.90 -10.11
CA PRO A 148 -25.02 -2.50 -10.06
C PRO A 148 -23.55 -2.32 -9.60
N PRO A 149 -22.85 -1.23 -10.00
CA PRO A 149 -21.46 -1.00 -9.60
C PRO A 149 -21.30 -0.80 -8.10
N ARG A 150 -20.29 -1.41 -7.48
CA ARG A 150 -19.96 -1.20 -6.06
C ARG A 150 -19.06 0.02 -5.85
N VAL A 151 -19.22 0.66 -4.69
CA VAL A 151 -18.42 1.83 -4.27
C VAL A 151 -16.96 1.48 -3.98
N LYS A 152 -16.66 0.26 -3.50
CA LYS A 152 -15.29 -0.14 -3.09
C LYS A 152 -14.28 0.01 -4.25
N PRO A 153 -14.46 -0.60 -5.44
CA PRO A 153 -13.55 -0.38 -6.57
C PRO A 153 -13.33 1.10 -6.92
N LEU A 154 -14.38 1.92 -6.85
CA LEU A 154 -14.31 3.35 -7.16
C LEU A 154 -13.50 4.14 -6.12
N LEU A 155 -13.63 3.84 -4.82
CA LEU A 155 -12.78 4.46 -3.78
C LEU A 155 -11.30 4.12 -4.00
N TYR A 156 -10.98 2.90 -4.43
CA TYR A 156 -9.60 2.55 -4.80
C TYR A 156 -9.11 3.32 -6.03
N VAL A 157 -9.97 3.58 -7.02
CA VAL A 157 -9.62 4.42 -8.18
C VAL A 157 -9.21 5.82 -7.71
N TYR A 158 -10.05 6.48 -6.92
CA TYR A 158 -9.76 7.83 -6.42
C TYR A 158 -8.52 7.85 -5.52
N ARG A 159 -8.42 6.93 -4.56
CA ARG A 159 -7.26 6.83 -3.67
C ARG A 159 -5.97 6.73 -4.44
N VAL A 160 -5.90 5.85 -5.42
CA VAL A 160 -4.66 5.58 -6.14
C VAL A 160 -4.29 6.72 -7.09
N LEU A 161 -5.29 7.35 -7.73
CA LEU A 161 -5.05 8.56 -8.54
C LEU A 161 -4.52 9.70 -7.68
N LEU A 162 -5.15 9.98 -6.54
CA LEU A 162 -4.74 11.07 -5.65
C LEU A 162 -3.37 10.80 -5.00
N THR A 163 -3.08 9.56 -4.58
CA THR A 163 -1.75 9.14 -4.12
C THR A 163 -0.70 9.37 -5.20
N GLY A 164 -0.97 8.95 -6.44
CA GLY A 164 -0.05 9.16 -7.55
C GLY A 164 0.19 10.64 -7.84
N ILE A 165 -0.86 11.46 -7.89
CA ILE A 165 -0.74 12.89 -8.18
C ILE A 165 0.04 13.57 -7.06
N HIS A 166 -0.29 13.27 -5.79
CA HIS A 166 0.42 13.79 -4.64
C HIS A 166 1.91 13.43 -4.72
N LEU A 167 2.25 12.15 -4.89
CA LEU A 167 3.64 11.69 -4.99
C LEU A 167 4.41 12.40 -6.12
N MET A 168 3.80 12.54 -7.30
CA MET A 168 4.46 13.21 -8.43
C MET A 168 4.71 14.70 -8.16
N GLN A 169 3.85 15.36 -7.38
CA GLN A 169 3.97 16.76 -7.03
C GLN A 169 4.96 17.01 -5.89
N THR A 170 4.99 16.15 -4.86
CA THR A 170 5.69 16.41 -3.60
C THR A 170 6.93 15.55 -3.39
N GLY A 171 6.99 14.37 -4.01
CA GLY A 171 7.98 13.34 -3.68
C GLY A 171 7.69 12.60 -2.37
N GLU A 172 6.55 12.88 -1.72
CA GLU A 172 6.11 12.25 -0.49
C GLU A 172 4.98 11.26 -0.76
N LEU A 173 4.92 10.16 -0.02
CA LEU A 173 3.83 9.20 -0.14
C LEU A 173 2.72 9.54 0.84
N GLU A 174 1.49 9.62 0.34
CA GLU A 174 0.27 9.58 1.15
C GLU A 174 -0.72 8.60 0.52
N ALA A 175 -1.17 7.62 1.31
CA ALA A 175 -2.06 6.54 0.86
C ALA A 175 -3.49 6.68 1.42
N ASN A 176 -3.69 7.53 2.42
CA ASN A 176 -4.96 7.75 3.08
C ASN A 176 -5.82 8.72 2.26
N LEU A 177 -6.96 8.24 1.76
CA LEU A 177 -7.86 9.02 0.92
C LEU A 177 -8.47 10.22 1.66
N VAL A 178 -8.74 10.10 2.96
CA VAL A 178 -9.28 11.20 3.77
C VAL A 178 -8.26 12.32 3.85
N THR A 179 -7.01 12.00 4.21
CA THR A 179 -5.91 12.96 4.28
C THR A 179 -5.61 13.58 2.91
N LEU A 180 -5.59 12.79 1.84
CA LEU A 180 -5.45 13.33 0.47
C LEU A 180 -6.57 14.33 0.17
N ASN A 181 -7.81 14.03 0.54
CA ASN A 181 -8.94 14.89 0.22
C ASN A 181 -8.94 16.22 0.97
N GLU A 182 -8.18 16.38 2.06
CA GLU A 182 -7.95 17.70 2.69
C GLU A 182 -7.27 18.67 1.71
N LYS A 183 -6.38 18.15 0.85
CA LYS A 183 -5.71 18.91 -0.21
C LYS A 183 -6.54 19.00 -1.49
N PHE A 184 -7.09 17.89 -1.96
CA PHE A 184 -7.78 17.83 -3.27
C PHE A 184 -9.23 18.35 -3.26
N GLN A 185 -9.88 18.35 -2.09
CA GLN A 185 -11.21 18.94 -1.87
C GLN A 185 -12.29 18.46 -2.85
N LEU A 186 -12.27 17.17 -3.20
CA LEU A 186 -13.30 16.56 -4.02
C LEU A 186 -14.56 16.35 -3.18
N ALA A 187 -15.59 17.15 -3.42
CA ALA A 187 -16.78 17.29 -2.58
C ALA A 187 -17.60 15.99 -2.42
N TYR A 188 -17.50 15.06 -3.39
CA TYR A 188 -18.24 13.80 -3.41
C TYR A 188 -17.53 12.66 -2.65
N LEU A 189 -16.26 12.80 -2.29
CA LEU A 189 -15.52 11.73 -1.60
C LEU A 189 -16.02 11.44 -0.18
N PRO A 190 -16.37 12.44 0.66
CA PRO A 190 -16.91 12.17 1.99
C PRO A 190 -18.16 11.28 1.96
N ASP A 191 -19.07 11.53 1.01
CA ASP A 191 -20.30 10.75 0.87
C ASP A 191 -20.02 9.31 0.39
N LEU A 192 -19.13 9.12 -0.58
CA LEU A 192 -18.72 7.79 -1.02
C LEU A 192 -18.04 6.99 0.11
N ILE A 193 -17.20 7.63 0.91
CA ILE A 193 -16.55 7.01 2.07
C ILE A 193 -17.62 6.64 3.10
N ALA A 194 -18.54 7.56 3.44
CA ALA A 194 -19.63 7.30 4.36
C ALA A 194 -20.52 6.14 3.89
N GLN A 195 -20.79 6.04 2.59
CA GLN A 195 -21.54 4.93 2.00
C GLN A 195 -20.81 3.60 2.18
N LYS A 196 -19.48 3.55 1.97
CA LYS A 196 -18.68 2.32 2.19
C LYS A 196 -18.59 1.92 3.66
N VAL A 197 -18.53 2.90 4.57
CA VAL A 197 -18.41 2.64 6.01
C VAL A 197 -19.75 2.22 6.62
N SER A 198 -20.87 2.80 6.17
CA SER A 198 -22.22 2.51 6.68
C SER A 198 -22.86 1.26 6.09
N VAL A 199 -22.62 0.97 4.80
CA VAL A 199 -23.13 -0.21 4.11
C VAL A 199 -22.05 -1.28 4.10
N GLN A 200 -22.26 -2.39 4.84
CA GLN A 200 -21.43 -3.61 4.78
C GLN A 200 -20.99 -3.89 3.34
N GLU A 201 -19.68 -3.80 3.02
CA GLU A 201 -18.91 -4.02 1.75
C GLU A 201 -19.58 -3.83 0.35
N LYS A 202 -20.87 -3.53 0.24
CA LYS A 202 -21.77 -3.76 -0.91
C LYS A 202 -22.62 -2.53 -1.26
N GLY A 203 -22.22 -1.33 -0.84
CA GLY A 203 -22.86 -0.08 -1.30
C GLY A 203 -22.77 0.02 -2.83
N THR A 204 -23.89 0.32 -3.48
CA THR A 204 -24.01 0.41 -4.95
C THR A 204 -24.36 1.82 -5.41
N LEU A 205 -24.02 2.15 -6.66
CA LEU A 205 -24.30 3.46 -7.27
C LEU A 205 -25.43 3.38 -8.30
N ASN A 206 -26.10 4.52 -8.54
CA ASN A 206 -27.13 4.62 -9.58
C ASN A 206 -26.48 4.94 -10.95
N GLU A 207 -27.23 4.80 -12.05
CA GLU A 207 -26.69 5.03 -13.41
C GLU A 207 -26.27 6.48 -13.68
N ALA A 208 -26.96 7.47 -13.10
CA ALA A 208 -26.63 8.89 -13.28
C ALA A 208 -25.27 9.24 -12.64
N ASP A 209 -24.90 8.57 -11.55
CA ASP A 209 -23.61 8.74 -10.87
C ASP A 209 -22.44 8.18 -11.72
N ILE A 210 -22.67 7.15 -12.53
CA ILE A 210 -21.61 6.49 -13.32
C ILE A 210 -20.99 7.45 -14.33
N SER A 211 -21.82 8.21 -15.07
CA SER A 211 -21.30 9.15 -16.08
C SER A 211 -20.46 10.26 -15.46
N PHE A 212 -20.86 10.74 -14.28
CA PHE A 212 -20.07 11.69 -13.50
C PHE A 212 -18.71 11.10 -13.10
N HIS A 213 -18.69 9.89 -12.53
CA HIS A 213 -17.45 9.25 -12.10
C HIS A 213 -16.52 8.89 -13.26
N GLU A 214 -17.07 8.63 -14.46
CA GLU A 214 -16.26 8.42 -15.67
C GLU A 214 -15.54 9.70 -16.10
N GLN A 215 -16.22 10.85 -16.05
CA GLN A 215 -15.58 12.14 -16.34
C GLN A 215 -14.47 12.46 -15.34
N GLU A 216 -14.74 12.26 -14.04
CA GLU A 216 -13.73 12.50 -12.99
C GLU A 216 -12.54 11.53 -13.09
N TYR A 217 -12.79 10.26 -13.43
CA TYR A 217 -11.75 9.29 -13.71
C TYR A 217 -10.82 9.77 -14.83
N GLN A 218 -11.38 10.19 -15.97
CA GLN A 218 -10.60 10.67 -17.12
C GLN A 218 -9.81 11.94 -16.75
N ARG A 219 -10.45 12.88 -16.05
CA ARG A 219 -9.82 14.13 -15.58
C ARG A 219 -8.61 13.84 -14.70
N LEU A 220 -8.77 13.00 -13.68
CA LEU A 220 -7.71 12.67 -12.72
C LEU A 220 -6.60 11.80 -13.33
N VAL A 221 -6.91 10.93 -14.29
CA VAL A 221 -5.89 10.21 -15.08
C VAL A 221 -5.02 11.21 -15.83
N SER A 222 -5.63 12.18 -16.53
CA SER A 222 -4.88 13.23 -17.22
C SER A 222 -4.06 14.08 -16.26
N GLU A 223 -4.60 14.40 -15.08
CA GLU A 223 -3.89 15.13 -14.03
C GLU A 223 -2.66 14.38 -13.53
N LEU A 224 -2.74 13.06 -13.32
CA LEU A 224 -1.60 12.22 -12.94
C LEU A 224 -0.53 12.19 -14.03
N GLU A 225 -0.92 12.09 -15.30
CA GLU A 225 0.02 12.14 -16.43
C GLU A 225 0.73 13.50 -16.52
N GLN A 226 -0.01 14.60 -16.36
CA GLN A 226 0.56 15.94 -16.32
C GLN A 226 1.48 16.15 -15.11
N ALA A 227 1.11 15.62 -13.94
CA ALA A 227 1.93 15.68 -12.73
C ALA A 227 3.24 14.91 -12.92
N ARG A 228 3.20 13.73 -13.55
CA ARG A 228 4.40 12.97 -13.96
C ARG A 228 5.31 13.80 -14.87
N ASP A 229 4.73 14.41 -15.91
CA ASP A 229 5.49 15.13 -16.93
C ASP A 229 6.14 16.42 -16.40
N ARG A 230 5.53 17.03 -15.36
CA ARG A 230 6.04 18.22 -14.66
C ARG A 230 6.84 17.89 -13.39
N SER A 231 6.96 16.61 -13.02
CA SER A 231 7.57 16.20 -11.76
C SER A 231 9.06 16.54 -11.70
N HIS A 232 9.51 16.99 -10.54
CA HIS A 232 10.93 17.17 -10.24
C HIS A 232 11.65 15.85 -9.89
N LEU A 233 10.90 14.75 -9.73
CA LEU A 233 11.45 13.44 -9.41
C LEU A 233 12.33 12.89 -10.55
N PRO A 234 13.41 12.15 -10.20
CA PRO A 234 14.29 11.59 -11.21
C PRO A 234 13.61 10.49 -12.03
N SER A 235 14.17 10.18 -13.20
CA SER A 235 13.74 9.03 -14.02
C SER A 235 14.36 7.71 -13.58
N LYS A 236 15.41 7.74 -12.75
CA LYS A 236 16.08 6.56 -12.20
C LYS A 236 16.31 6.78 -10.71
N HIS A 237 16.19 5.72 -9.92
CA HIS A 237 16.57 5.76 -8.51
C HIS A 237 18.09 5.80 -8.37
N ASN A 238 18.58 6.26 -7.23
CA ASN A 238 19.99 6.18 -6.82
C ASN A 238 20.20 5.34 -5.54
N ALA A 239 19.16 4.62 -5.10
CA ALA A 239 19.17 3.83 -3.86
C ALA A 239 19.94 2.50 -3.90
N ALA A 240 20.46 2.05 -5.06
CA ALA A 240 20.96 0.67 -5.22
C ALA A 240 22.13 0.36 -4.29
N ASP A 241 23.11 1.26 -4.21
CA ASP A 241 24.31 1.04 -3.41
C ASP A 241 23.98 1.07 -1.92
N ALA A 242 23.18 2.04 -1.46
CA ALA A 242 22.72 2.12 -0.07
C ALA A 242 21.87 0.91 0.34
N MET A 243 21.00 0.43 -0.55
CA MET A 243 20.24 -0.81 -0.34
C MET A 243 21.19 -2.02 -0.23
N ASN A 244 22.19 -2.12 -1.10
CA ASN A 244 23.14 -3.23 -1.05
C ASN A 244 23.99 -3.19 0.23
N GLU A 245 24.47 -2.01 0.64
CA GLU A 245 25.23 -1.83 1.87
C GLU A 245 24.41 -2.25 3.10
N LEU A 246 23.17 -1.77 3.22
CA LEU A 246 22.26 -2.17 4.30
C LEU A 246 21.99 -3.67 4.30
N LEU A 247 21.79 -4.27 3.13
CA LEU A 247 21.58 -5.72 3.02
C LEU A 247 22.80 -6.49 3.51
N LEU A 248 24.02 -6.09 3.10
CA LEU A 248 25.26 -6.73 3.53
C LEU A 248 25.46 -6.58 5.05
N GLN A 249 25.23 -5.41 5.62
CA GLN A 249 25.31 -5.17 7.06
C GLN A 249 24.38 -6.12 7.83
N VAL A 250 23.11 -6.20 7.44
CA VAL A 250 22.13 -7.09 8.09
C VAL A 250 22.52 -8.57 7.96
N ARG A 251 23.20 -8.96 6.88
CA ARG A 251 23.55 -10.35 6.59
C ARG A 251 24.86 -10.81 7.22
N LEU A 252 25.82 -9.92 7.36
CA LEU A 252 27.20 -10.26 7.73
C LEU A 252 27.58 -9.83 9.15
N GLY A 253 26.81 -8.92 9.77
CA GLY A 253 27.10 -8.38 11.10
C GLY A 253 28.08 -7.22 11.01
#